data_AF-A0A3D3B5Q6-F1
#
_entry.id   AF-A0A3D3B5Q6-F1
#
_cell.length_a   1.000
_cell.length_b   1.000
_cell.length_c   1.000
_cell.angle_alpha   90.00
_cell.angle_beta   90.00
_cell.angle_gamma   90.00
#
_symmetry.space_group_name_H-M   'P 1'
#
loop_
_entity.id
_entity.type
_entity.pdbx_description
1 polymer ?
#
loop_
_entity_poly.entity_id
_entity_poly.type
_entity_poly.pdbx_seq_one_letter_code
_entity_poly.pdbx_strand_id
1 'polypeptide(L)' 'DRTMIEATFAEEKPSRVIHLAAQAGVRYSLEHPHAYINSNITGFLHVLEGCRHHG' A
#
# COMPACT_ATOMS: atom_id res chain seq x y z
N ASP A 1 -2.60 -0.78 8.63
CA ASP A 1 -2.39 -0.11 7.32
C ASP A 1 -3.65 0.46 6.72
N ARG A 2 -4.68 -0.35 6.43
CA ARG A 2 -5.93 0.13 5.79
C ARG A 2 -6.53 1.39 6.43
N THR A 3 -6.87 1.34 7.71
CA THR A 3 -7.53 2.47 8.41
C THR A 3 -6.68 3.74 8.43
N MET A 4 -5.35 3.60 8.52
CA MET A 4 -4.44 4.74 8.50
C MET A 4 -4.38 5.36 7.09
N ILE A 5 -4.31 4.53 6.04
CA ILE A 5 -4.33 5.00 4.66
C ILE A 5 -5.68 5.69 4.37
N GLU A 6 -6.80 5.11 4.77
CA GLU A 6 -8.12 5.73 4.62
C GLU A 6 -8.19 7.10 5.31
N ALA A 7 -7.70 7.20 6.55
CA ALA A 7 -7.66 8.47 7.28
C ALA A 7 -6.77 9.50 6.58
N THR A 8 -5.57 9.13 6.14
CA THR A 8 -4.66 10.02 5.42
C THR A 8 -5.25 10.52 4.10
N PHE A 9 -5.94 9.66 3.34
CA PHE A 9 -6.59 10.08 2.09
C PHE A 9 -7.78 11.02 2.34
N ALA A 10 -8.55 10.79 3.39
CA ALA A 10 -9.66 11.67 3.77
C ALA A 10 -9.19 13.06 4.21
N GLU A 11 -8.03 13.13 4.89
CA GLU A 11 -7.41 14.37 5.36
C GLU A 11 -6.71 15.13 4.23
N GLU A 12 -5.77 14.48 3.53
CA GLU A 12 -4.85 15.13 2.59
C GLU A 12 -5.43 15.32 1.18
N LYS A 13 -6.42 14.48 0.77
CA LYS A 13 -7.10 14.53 -0.54
C LYS A 13 -6.16 14.71 -1.73
N PRO A 14 -5.17 13.82 -1.91
CA PRO A 14 -4.16 13.98 -2.95
C PRO A 14 -4.77 13.84 -4.35
N SER A 15 -4.51 14.81 -5.24
CA SER A 15 -4.93 14.72 -6.64
C SER A 15 -4.11 13.72 -7.46
N ARG A 16 -2.91 13.34 -6.98
CA ARG A 16 -2.00 12.38 -7.61
C ARG A 16 -1.22 11.64 -6.53
N VAL A 17 -0.98 10.35 -6.75
CA VAL A 17 -0.21 9.50 -5.83
C VAL A 17 0.91 8.80 -6.58
N ILE A 18 2.13 8.84 -6.03
CA ILE A 18 3.28 8.09 -6.52
C ILE A 18 3.66 7.07 -5.45
N HIS A 19 3.45 5.78 -5.72
CA HIS A 19 3.70 4.71 -4.76
C HIS A 19 5.09 4.10 -4.98
N LEU A 20 6.00 4.37 -4.05
CA LEU A 20 7.39 3.85 -4.06
C LEU A 20 7.66 2.84 -2.94
N ALA A 21 6.65 2.51 -2.14
CA ALA A 21 6.80 1.57 -1.04
C ALA A 21 6.74 0.14 -1.58
N ALA A 22 7.84 -0.58 -1.42
CA ALA A 22 7.92 -2.00 -1.68
C ALA A 22 9.01 -2.60 -0.80
N GLN A 23 8.82 -3.86 -0.40
CA GLN A 23 9.89 -4.64 0.18
C GLN A 23 10.80 -5.16 -0.94
N ALA A 24 12.01 -4.61 -1.00
CA ALA A 24 13.03 -5.03 -1.94
C ALA A 24 13.55 -6.45 -1.63
N GLY A 25 13.99 -7.15 -2.68
CA GLY A 25 14.58 -8.48 -2.55
C GLY A 25 13.54 -9.60 -2.58
N VAL A 26 13.15 -10.03 -3.78
CA VAL A 26 12.25 -11.17 -4.02
C VAL A 26 12.70 -12.44 -3.30
N ARG A 27 14.00 -12.66 -3.09
CA ARG A 27 14.48 -13.88 -2.39
C ARG A 27 13.90 -14.01 -0.98
N TYR A 28 13.68 -12.90 -0.28
CA TYR A 28 13.04 -12.92 1.05
C TYR A 28 11.60 -13.46 0.98
N SER A 29 10.91 -13.33 -0.16
CA SER A 29 9.57 -13.90 -0.34
C SER A 29 9.57 -15.44 -0.32
N LEU A 30 10.72 -16.09 -0.53
CA LEU A 30 10.84 -17.54 -0.46
C LEU A 30 10.85 -18.03 1.00
N GLU A 31 11.42 -17.24 1.90
CA GLU A 31 11.51 -17.56 3.33
C GLU A 31 10.28 -17.04 4.09
N HIS A 32 9.76 -15.87 3.71
CA HIS A 32 8.65 -15.19 4.38
C HIS A 32 7.58 -14.69 3.38
N PRO A 33 6.90 -15.61 2.68
CA PRO A 33 5.96 -15.26 1.61
C PRO A 33 4.80 -14.38 2.09
N HIS A 34 4.25 -14.65 3.28
CA HIS A 34 3.13 -13.86 3.82
C HIS A 34 3.52 -12.41 4.11
N ALA A 35 4.72 -12.18 4.65
CA ALA A 35 5.21 -10.83 4.92
C ALA A 35 5.40 -10.05 3.61
N TYR A 36 5.98 -10.72 2.60
CA TYR A 36 6.20 -10.13 1.28
C TYR A 36 4.89 -9.79 0.55
N ILE A 37 3.87 -10.66 0.63
CA ILE A 37 2.53 -10.38 0.10
C ILE A 37 1.87 -9.22 0.85
N ASN A 38 1.97 -9.21 2.17
CA ASN A 38 1.35 -8.15 2.97
C ASN A 38 1.96 -6.78 2.65
N SER A 39 3.29 -6.69 2.54
CA SER A 39 3.98 -5.42 2.24
C SER A 39 3.78 -4.96 0.80
N ASN A 40 3.93 -5.85 -0.19
CA ASN A 40 3.94 -5.46 -1.60
C ASN A 40 2.58 -5.47 -2.28
N ILE A 41 1.69 -6.41 -1.92
CA ILE A 41 0.42 -6.61 -2.61
C ILE A 41 -0.73 -6.03 -1.78
N THR A 42 -0.89 -6.48 -0.53
CA THR A 42 -1.96 -6.00 0.34
C THR A 42 -1.78 -4.52 0.67
N GLY A 43 -0.56 -4.09 1.00
CA GLY A 43 -0.22 -2.68 1.23
C GLY A 43 -0.52 -1.80 0.02
N PHE A 44 -0.15 -2.24 -1.18
CA PHE A 44 -0.43 -1.51 -2.41
C PHE A 44 -1.94 -1.44 -2.70
N LEU A 45 -2.69 -2.52 -2.47
CA LEU A 45 -4.15 -2.52 -2.63
C LEU A 45 -4.83 -1.46 -1.76
N HIS A 46 -4.37 -1.27 -0.51
CA HIS A 46 -4.93 -0.22 0.34
C HIS A 46 -4.72 1.19 -0.24
N VAL A 47 -3.57 1.45 -0.87
CA VAL A 47 -3.29 2.73 -1.53
C VAL A 47 -4.21 2.92 -2.75
N LEU A 48 -4.42 1.86 -3.54
CA LEU A 48 -5.34 1.91 -4.69
C LEU A 48 -6.78 2.18 -4.25
N GLU A 49 -7.25 1.51 -3.19
CA GLU A 49 -8.59 1.76 -2.66
C GLU A 49 -8.72 3.16 -2.05
N GLY A 50 -7.67 3.68 -1.41
CA GLY A 50 -7.60 5.09 -0.99
C GLY A 50 -7.81 6.05 -2.15
N CYS A 51 -7.10 5.82 -3.27
CA CYS A 51 -7.25 6.62 -4.50
C CYS A 51 -8.66 6.51 -5.08
N ARG A 52 -9.22 5.28 -5.15
CA ARG A 52 -10.56 5.03 -5.72
C ARG A 52 -11.68 5.70 -4.93
N HIS A 53 -11.52 5.83 -3.61
CA HIS A 53 -12.56 6.36 -2.73
C HIS A 53 -12.46 7.88 -2.49
N HIS A 54 -11.31 8.50 -2.72
CA HIS A 54 -11.05 9.90 -2.33
C HIS A 54 -10.46 10.78 -3.45
N GLY A 55 -10.26 10.23 -4.66
CA GLY A 55 -9.75 10.93 -5.84
C GLY A 55 -10.83 11.25 -6.88
#